data_AF-A0A7R9JK46-F1
#
_entry.id   AF-A0A7R9JK46-F1
#
_cell.length_a   1.000
_cell.length_b   1.000
_cell.length_c   1.000
_cell.angle_alpha   90.00
_cell.angle_beta   90.00
_cell.angle_gamma   90.00
#
_symmetry.space_group_name_H-M   'P 1'
#
loop_
_entity.id
_entity.type
_entity.pdbx_description
1 polymer ?
#
loop_
_entity_poly.entity_id
_entity_poly.type
_entity_poly.pdbx_seq_one_letter_code
_entity_poly.pdbx_strand_id
1 'polypeptide(L)'
;ERFSQLGTWLAINGESIYATTAWTSQSDNLASGVWYTQKKSNSVVYAIVLNWPKNGLLLLGSSTLVPESTITLLGYTGNLQWNETGNGIKVQFPDRESVKSNWAWALKLTNTTN
;
A
#
# COMPACT_ATOMS: atom_id res chain seq x y z
N GLU A 1 6.66 -2.18 -26.09
CA GLU A 1 5.68 -1.42 -25.25
C GLU A 1 5.41 -2.01 -23.86
N ARG A 2 5.09 -3.29 -23.66
CA ARG A 2 4.77 -3.83 -22.30
C ARG A 2 5.90 -3.74 -21.26
N PHE A 3 7.15 -4.01 -21.67
CA PHE A 3 8.31 -3.90 -20.78
C PHE A 3 8.61 -2.47 -20.34
N SER A 4 8.33 -1.49 -21.20
CA SER A 4 8.52 -0.08 -20.86
C SER A 4 7.50 0.37 -19.82
N GLN A 5 6.22 -0.03 -19.97
CA GLN A 5 5.17 0.23 -19.00
C GLN A 5 5.47 -0.41 -17.64
N LEU A 6 5.90 -1.69 -17.64
CA LEU A 6 6.36 -2.37 -16.44
C LEU A 6 7.55 -1.64 -15.79
N GLY A 7 8.53 -1.21 -16.59
CA GLY A 7 9.68 -0.45 -16.13
C GLY A 7 9.29 0.88 -15.47
N THR A 8 8.36 1.63 -16.07
CA THR A 8 7.82 2.86 -15.47
C THR A 8 7.12 2.59 -14.13
N TRP A 9 6.35 1.50 -14.05
CA TRP A 9 5.69 1.13 -12.79
C TRP A 9 6.70 0.74 -11.71
N LEU A 10 7.70 -0.08 -12.07
CA LEU A 10 8.76 -0.53 -11.16
C LEU A 10 9.66 0.63 -10.72
N ALA A 11 9.86 1.66 -11.54
CA ALA A 11 10.60 2.85 -11.15
C ALA A 11 9.93 3.60 -9.99
N ILE A 12 8.61 3.50 -9.84
CA ILE A 12 7.83 4.16 -8.78
C ILE A 12 7.57 3.21 -7.62
N ASN A 13 7.06 2.01 -7.90
CA ASN A 13 6.60 1.04 -6.90
C ASN A 13 7.63 -0.06 -6.59
N GLY A 14 8.80 -0.05 -7.22
CA GLY A 14 9.79 -1.13 -7.08
C GLY A 14 10.26 -1.36 -5.65
N GLU A 15 10.17 -0.36 -4.78
CA GLU A 15 10.47 -0.50 -3.34
C GLU A 15 9.56 -1.54 -2.66
N SER A 16 8.31 -1.70 -3.13
CA SER A 16 7.38 -2.71 -2.60
C SER A 16 7.62 -4.11 -3.16
N ILE A 17 8.56 -4.28 -4.09
CA ILE A 17 8.85 -5.54 -4.77
C ILE A 17 10.28 -6.00 -4.42
N TYR A 18 11.28 -5.18 -4.72
CA TYR A 18 12.69 -5.56 -4.58
C TYR A 18 13.10 -5.68 -3.11
N ALA A 19 13.83 -6.76 -2.80
CA ALA A 19 14.28 -7.08 -1.44
C ALA A 19 13.14 -7.12 -0.39
N THR A 20 11.93 -7.45 -0.84
CA THR A 20 10.79 -7.75 0.03
C THR A 20 10.55 -9.27 0.07
N THR A 21 9.85 -9.71 1.11
CA THR A 21 9.40 -11.10 1.25
C THR A 21 7.88 -11.11 1.40
N ALA A 22 7.24 -12.25 1.13
CA ALA A 22 5.82 -12.42 1.42
C ALA A 22 5.52 -12.09 2.89
N TRP A 23 4.40 -11.41 3.12
CA TRP A 23 3.86 -11.20 4.46
C TRP A 23 3.01 -12.39 4.90
N THR A 24 2.75 -12.49 6.22
CA THR A 24 2.09 -13.64 6.85
C THR A 24 0.72 -13.93 6.23
N SER A 25 -0.04 -12.87 5.91
CA SER A 25 -1.24 -12.94 5.09
C SER A 25 -0.99 -12.21 3.78
N GLN A 26 -0.90 -12.96 2.67
CA GLN A 26 -0.51 -12.40 1.37
C GLN A 26 -1.60 -11.55 0.71
N SER A 27 -2.86 -11.78 1.07
CA SER A 27 -4.02 -11.04 0.54
C SER A 27 -4.82 -10.44 1.69
N ASP A 28 -5.42 -9.27 1.43
CA ASP A 28 -6.35 -8.67 2.39
C ASP A 28 -7.68 -9.41 2.41
N ASN A 29 -8.23 -9.62 3.61
CA ASN A 29 -9.48 -10.35 3.78
C ASN A 29 -10.72 -9.49 3.47
N LEU A 30 -10.60 -8.17 3.50
CA LEU A 30 -11.69 -7.21 3.28
C LEU A 30 -11.54 -6.45 1.95
N ALA A 31 -10.31 -6.14 1.55
CA ALA A 31 -10.01 -5.46 0.30
C ALA A 31 -9.55 -6.43 -0.78
N SER A 32 -10.50 -6.85 -1.63
CA SER A 32 -10.17 -7.67 -2.80
C SER A 32 -9.17 -6.96 -3.73
N GLY A 33 -8.12 -7.67 -4.12
CA GLY A 33 -7.06 -7.11 -4.96
C GLY A 33 -6.02 -6.29 -4.21
N VAL A 34 -5.93 -6.43 -2.89
CA VAL A 34 -4.80 -5.92 -2.09
C VAL A 34 -3.88 -7.07 -1.71
N TRP A 35 -2.60 -6.91 -2.01
CA TRP A 35 -1.55 -7.89 -1.74
C TRP A 35 -0.47 -7.30 -0.86
N TYR A 36 0.09 -8.10 0.03
CA TYR A 36 1.08 -7.62 0.98
C TYR A 36 2.47 -8.20 0.77
N THR A 37 3.46 -7.31 0.83
CA THR A 37 4.87 -7.67 0.94
C THR A 37 5.45 -6.99 2.17
N GLN A 38 6.54 -7.52 2.71
CA GLN A 38 7.21 -6.91 3.86
C GLN A 38 8.71 -6.83 3.63
N LYS A 39 9.32 -5.80 4.22
CA LYS A 39 10.77 -5.66 4.31
C LYS A 39 11.19 -5.80 5.76
N LYS A 40 11.71 -6.98 6.10
CA LYS A 40 12.08 -7.35 7.48
C LYS A 40 13.13 -6.42 8.10
N SER A 41 14.02 -5.84 7.30
CA SER A 41 15.11 -5.00 7.82
C SER A 41 14.63 -3.74 8.53
N ASN A 42 13.46 -3.21 8.17
CA ASN A 42 12.98 -1.90 8.63
C ASN A 42 11.55 -1.95 9.18
N SER A 43 10.99 -3.15 9.43
CA SER A 43 9.59 -3.33 9.87
C SER A 43 8.59 -2.53 9.03
N VAL A 44 8.74 -2.63 7.70
CA VAL A 44 7.87 -1.97 6.73
C VAL A 44 7.02 -3.02 6.04
N VAL A 45 5.71 -2.79 6.02
CA VAL A 45 4.75 -3.56 5.24
C VAL A 45 4.30 -2.71 4.06
N TYR A 46 4.18 -3.32 2.89
CA TYR A 46 3.62 -2.70 1.71
C TYR A 46 2.30 -3.34 1.35
N ALA A 47 1.29 -2.52 1.10
CA ALA A 47 0.00 -2.96 0.56
C ALA A 47 -0.11 -2.55 -0.91
N ILE A 48 -0.03 -3.51 -1.81
CA ILE A 48 -0.12 -3.33 -3.26
C ILE A 48 -1.59 -3.45 -3.64
N VAL A 49 -2.16 -2.32 -4.03
CA VAL A 49 -3.56 -2.16 -4.41
C VAL A 49 -3.66 -2.25 -5.93
N LEU A 50 -4.40 -3.24 -6.44
CA LEU A 50 -4.58 -3.47 -7.88
C LEU A 50 -5.72 -2.63 -8.47
N ASN A 51 -6.65 -2.16 -7.64
CA ASN A 51 -7.80 -1.36 -8.08
C ASN A 51 -7.93 -0.11 -7.23
N TRP A 52 -7.97 1.06 -7.87
CA TRP A 52 -8.14 2.32 -7.15
C TRP A 52 -9.50 2.35 -6.45
N PRO A 53 -9.58 2.75 -5.16
CA PRO A 53 -10.85 2.78 -4.43
C PRO A 53 -11.80 3.83 -5.03
N LYS A 54 -12.99 3.41 -5.47
CA LYS A 54 -13.96 4.29 -6.17
C LYS A 54 -14.46 5.46 -5.32
N ASN A 55 -14.50 5.29 -4.00
CA ASN A 55 -14.91 6.31 -3.02
C ASN A 55 -13.72 6.99 -2.34
N GLY A 56 -12.49 6.76 -2.83
CA GLY A 56 -11.26 7.27 -2.21
C GLY A 56 -10.96 6.66 -0.84
N LEU A 57 -11.66 5.59 -0.44
CA LEU A 57 -11.51 4.97 0.86
C LEU A 57 -11.17 3.49 0.70
N LEU A 58 -10.08 3.07 1.35
CA LEU A 58 -9.67 1.67 1.39
C LEU A 58 -9.74 1.16 2.83
N LEU A 59 -10.39 0.02 3.05
CA LEU A 59 -10.42 -0.64 4.35
C LEU A 59 -9.50 -1.86 4.31
N LEU A 60 -8.42 -1.82 5.06
CA LEU A 60 -7.46 -2.90 5.19
C LEU A 60 -7.82 -3.74 6.42
N GLY A 61 -8.17 -5.00 6.22
CA GLY A 61 -8.56 -5.91 7.32
C GLY A 61 -7.41 -6.73 7.90
N SER A 62 -6.32 -6.89 7.14
CA SER A 62 -5.24 -7.82 7.51
C SER A 62 -4.04 -7.13 8.18
N SER A 63 -4.11 -5.82 8.44
CA SER A 63 -3.01 -5.05 9.05
C SER A 63 -3.43 -4.36 10.33
N THR A 64 -2.58 -4.48 11.34
CA THR A 64 -2.67 -3.77 12.62
C THR A 64 -1.57 -2.71 12.64
N LEU A 65 -1.99 -1.46 12.76
CA LEU A 65 -1.08 -0.32 12.91
C LEU A 65 -1.19 0.21 14.33
N VAL A 66 -0.07 0.72 14.84
CA VAL A 66 -0.08 1.50 16.07
C VAL A 66 -0.35 2.97 15.72
N PRO A 67 -0.81 3.81 16.67
CA PRO A 67 -1.08 5.22 16.40
C PRO A 67 0.12 6.01 15.83
N GLU A 68 1.34 5.56 16.10
CA GLU A 68 2.59 6.15 15.58
C GLU A 68 2.94 5.68 14.15
N SER A 69 2.10 4.84 13.54
CA SER A 69 2.30 4.38 12.18
C SER A 69 2.03 5.47 11.15
N THR A 70 2.86 5.51 10.11
CA THR A 70 2.63 6.40 8.97
C THR A 70 2.36 5.60 7.72
N ILE A 71 1.35 6.02 6.97
CA ILE A 71 0.98 5.46 5.67
C ILE A 71 1.33 6.49 4.61
N THR A 72 2.13 6.08 3.64
CA THR A 72 2.47 6.87 2.46
C THR A 72 2.13 6.09 1.20
N LEU A 73 1.94 6.79 0.09
CA LEU A 73 1.67 6.17 -1.21
C LEU A 73 2.84 6.41 -2.15
N LEU A 74 3.42 5.33 -2.70
CA LEU A 74 4.53 5.45 -3.63
C LEU A 74 4.07 6.19 -4.90
N GLY A 75 4.82 7.24 -5.27
CA GLY A 75 4.46 8.13 -6.38
C GLY A 75 3.51 9.27 -6.01
N TYR A 76 3.22 9.47 -4.72
CA TYR A 76 2.52 10.63 -4.16
C TYR A 76 3.42 11.35 -3.15
N THR A 77 3.36 12.68 -3.10
CA THR A 77 4.12 13.48 -2.13
C THR A 77 3.22 13.85 -0.97
N GLY A 78 3.28 13.05 0.10
CA GLY A 78 2.56 13.33 1.34
C GLY A 78 2.16 12.06 2.11
N ASN A 79 1.73 12.26 3.34
CA ASN A 79 1.18 11.20 4.18
C ASN A 79 -0.32 11.06 3.93
N LEU A 80 -0.81 9.83 3.93
CA LEU A 80 -2.24 9.54 3.86
C LEU A 80 -2.86 9.63 5.23
N GLN A 81 -4.08 10.18 5.28
CA GLN A 81 -4.90 10.14 6.48
C GLN A 81 -5.45 8.72 6.65
N TRP A 82 -5.38 8.20 7.87
CA TRP A 82 -5.90 6.88 8.18
C TRP A 82 -6.49 6.88 9.59
N ASN A 83 -7.49 6.02 9.80
CA ASN A 83 -8.11 5.81 11.11
C ASN A 83 -8.33 4.32 11.33
N GLU A 84 -8.06 3.86 12.54
CA GLU A 84 -8.44 2.52 12.99
C GLU A 84 -9.96 2.46 13.19
N THR A 85 -10.54 1.35 12.77
CA THR A 85 -11.96 1.02 12.96
C THR A 85 -12.04 -0.37 13.56
N GLY A 86 -13.16 -0.74 14.18
CA GLY A 86 -13.32 -2.08 14.78
C GLY A 86 -13.15 -3.25 13.80
N ASN A 87 -13.16 -2.98 12.48
CA ASN A 87 -13.00 -3.97 11.42
C ASN A 87 -11.67 -3.85 10.66
N GLY A 88 -10.74 -2.99 11.09
CA GLY A 88 -9.46 -2.77 10.41
C GLY A 88 -9.16 -1.29 10.15
N ILE A 89 -8.30 -1.00 9.19
CA ILE A 89 -7.71 0.33 8.99
C ILE A 89 -8.30 1.00 7.76
N LYS A 90 -8.93 2.15 7.98
CA LYS A 90 -9.52 2.95 6.93
C LYS A 90 -8.52 4.00 6.47
N VAL A 91 -8.04 3.87 5.23
CA VAL A 91 -7.08 4.78 4.59
C VAL A 91 -7.79 5.67 3.58
N GLN A 92 -7.56 6.97 3.65
CA GLN A 92 -8.04 7.94 2.67
C GLN A 92 -7.01 8.09 1.54
N PHE A 93 -7.42 7.73 0.33
CA PHE A 93 -6.63 7.92 -0.88
C PHE A 93 -6.72 9.38 -1.33
N PRO A 94 -5.62 9.93 -1.89
CA PRO A 94 -5.61 11.26 -2.46
C PRO A 94 -6.37 11.27 -3.80
N ASP A 95 -6.40 12.39 -4.50
CA ASP A 95 -6.92 12.41 -5.86
C ASP A 95 -6.05 11.53 -6.77
N ARG A 96 -6.68 10.76 -7.65
CA ARG A 96 -6.00 9.89 -8.62
C ARG A 96 -5.02 10.67 -9.49
N GLU A 97 -5.37 11.90 -9.86
CA GLU A 97 -4.54 12.77 -10.71
C GLU A 97 -3.25 13.20 -10.03
N SER A 98 -3.21 13.20 -8.70
CA SER A 98 -2.03 13.57 -7.92
C SER A 98 -0.96 12.46 -7.85
N VAL A 99 -1.26 11.27 -8.39
CA VAL A 99 -0.43 10.06 -8.23
C VAL A 99 0.17 9.62 -9.56
N LYS A 100 1.50 9.57 -9.61
CA LYS A 100 2.26 9.30 -10.84
C LYS A 100 2.13 7.87 -11.40
N SER A 101 1.63 6.92 -10.60
CA SER A 101 1.51 5.51 -11.00
C SER A 101 0.17 5.19 -11.63
N ASN A 102 0.12 4.28 -12.63
CA ASN A 102 -1.06 4.05 -13.48
C ASN A 102 -1.78 2.70 -13.34
N TRP A 103 -1.11 1.65 -12.88
CA TRP A 103 -1.63 0.28 -12.96
C TRP A 103 -1.91 -0.37 -11.61
N ALA A 104 -1.03 -0.14 -10.64
CA ALA A 104 -1.16 -0.61 -9.27
C ALA A 104 -0.45 0.37 -8.34
N TRP A 105 -0.85 0.39 -7.08
CA TRP A 105 -0.44 1.41 -6.12
C TRP A 105 0.06 0.76 -4.85
N ALA A 106 1.31 1.02 -4.49
CA ALA A 106 1.88 0.50 -3.27
C ALA A 106 1.76 1.53 -2.14
N LEU A 107 1.00 1.18 -1.11
CA LEU A 107 1.04 1.86 0.17
C LEU A 107 2.26 1.36 0.93
N LYS A 108 2.98 2.28 1.57
CA LYS A 108 4.08 1.98 2.48
C LYS A 108 3.61 2.27 3.90
N LEU A 109 3.53 1.21 4.70
CA LEU A 109 3.13 1.23 6.09
C LEU A 109 4.38 1.08 6.95
N THR A 110 4.65 2.07 7.78
CA THR A 110 5.80 2.07 8.70
C THR A 110 5.33 1.93 10.14
N ASN A 111 6.21 1.40 11.00
CA ASN A 111 5.90 1.09 12.41
C ASN A 111 4.70 0.13 12.53
N THR A 112 4.68 -0.95 11.74
CA THR A 112 3.65 -1.99 11.87
C THR A 112 4.05 -2.99 12.94
N THR A 113 3.12 -3.39 13.82
CA THR A 113 3.32 -4.54 14.71
C THR A 113 2.82 -5.81 14.03
N ASN A 114 3.67 -6.82 13.92
CA ASN A 114 3.29 -8.16 13.45
C ASN A 114 2.51 -8.92 14.53
#